data_AF-A0A660PXB9-F1
#
_entry.id   AF-A0A660PXB9-F1
#
_cell.length_a   1.000
_cell.length_b   1.000
_cell.length_c   1.000
_cell.angle_alpha   90.00
_cell.angle_beta   90.00
_cell.angle_gamma   90.00
#
_symmetry.space_group_name_H-M   'P 1'
#
loop_
_entity.id
_entity.type
_entity.pdbx_description
1 polymer ?
#
loop_
_entity_poly.entity_id
_entity_poly.type
_entity_poly.pdbx_seq_one_letter_code
_entity_poly.pdbx_strand_id
1 'polypeptide(L)'
;MLTDNKDSRSALWIIVLAGAAARVITALVSDNINHPDEIFQVLEQAHRVVFGYGIIPWEYRLSARSWLVPGFMTIFLYPFKILGLDSPDIYIPGMKIIMSLISLSMIVSAYYIGKRLRSHRAGLWAAFFCALWYEIIYFSIRPLSEVWASIFFMAALALSLNKDSYRSVITGGFLAVLAAAVRINYIPIAAVLIIFSYM
;
A
#
# COMPACT_ATOMS: atom_id res chain seq x y z
N MET A 1 4.93 21.31 -19.18
CA MET A 1 5.84 20.95 -18.07
C MET A 1 5.71 21.97 -16.95
N LEU A 2 5.03 21.65 -15.85
CA LEU A 2 5.03 22.49 -14.64
C LEU A 2 6.43 22.34 -14.00
N THR A 3 7.27 23.36 -14.10
CA THR A 3 8.61 23.38 -13.51
C THR A 3 8.52 23.12 -12.01
N ASP A 4 9.35 22.20 -11.52
CA ASP A 4 9.33 21.78 -10.12
C ASP A 4 9.91 22.90 -9.24
N ASN A 5 9.04 23.66 -8.55
CA ASN A 5 9.50 24.67 -7.61
C ASN A 5 10.08 23.96 -6.36
N LYS A 6 11.29 24.34 -5.95
CA LYS A 6 12.00 23.83 -4.77
C LYS A 6 11.11 23.89 -3.52
N ASP A 7 10.33 24.96 -3.37
CA ASP A 7 9.43 25.17 -2.23
C ASP A 7 8.28 24.16 -2.18
N SER A 8 7.84 23.67 -3.34
CA SER A 8 6.76 22.69 -3.39
C SER A 8 7.26 21.28 -3.10
N ARG A 9 8.52 20.98 -3.46
CA ARG A 9 9.17 19.74 -3.06
C ARG A 9 9.39 19.68 -1.55
N SER A 10 9.87 20.76 -0.93
CA SER A 10 10.04 20.81 0.52
C SER A 10 8.71 20.66 1.25
N ALA A 11 7.65 21.33 0.78
CA ALA A 11 6.30 21.17 1.33
C ALA A 11 5.80 19.71 1.25
N LEU A 12 6.01 19.04 0.12
CA LEU A 12 5.63 17.62 -0.03
C LEU A 12 6.38 16.73 0.97
N TRP A 13 7.69 16.93 1.13
CA TRP A 13 8.48 16.16 2.10
C TRP A 13 8.01 16.35 3.53
N ILE A 14 7.66 17.59 3.91
CA ILE A 14 7.08 17.87 5.23
C ILE A 14 5.76 17.09 5.42
N ILE A 15 4.88 17.09 4.42
CA ILE A 15 3.62 16.34 4.46
C ILE A 15 3.87 14.83 4.58
N VAL A 16 4.82 14.29 3.80
CA VAL A 16 5.17 12.86 3.85
C VAL A 16 5.76 12.48 5.21
N LEU A 17 6.64 13.30 5.78
CA LEU A 17 7.22 13.07 7.10
C LEU A 17 6.17 13.14 8.21
N ALA A 18 5.26 14.12 8.16
CA ALA A 18 4.14 14.21 9.09
C ALA A 18 3.22 12.98 8.99
N GLY A 19 2.89 12.57 7.76
CA GLY A 19 2.11 11.37 7.50
C GLY A 19 2.80 10.08 7.96
N ALA A 20 4.14 9.99 7.83
CA ALA A 20 4.94 8.88 8.32
C ALA A 20 4.96 8.82 9.84
N ALA A 21 5.21 9.95 10.51
CA ALA A 21 5.18 10.02 11.96
C ALA A 21 3.82 9.57 12.51
N ALA A 22 2.71 10.09 11.97
CA ALA A 22 1.37 9.71 12.40
C ALA A 22 1.10 8.19 12.27
N ARG A 23 1.51 7.58 11.14
CA ARG A 23 1.27 6.15 10.90
C ARG A 23 2.20 5.25 11.70
N VAL A 24 3.47 5.63 11.89
CA VAL A 24 4.42 4.88 12.74
C VAL A 24 3.99 4.95 14.21
N ILE A 25 3.57 6.11 14.70
CA ILE A 25 3.00 6.24 16.05
C ILE A 25 1.78 5.33 16.19
N THR A 26 0.89 5.33 15.19
CA THR A 26 -0.29 4.45 15.20
C THR A 26 0.12 2.98 15.16
N ALA A 27 1.13 2.59 14.37
CA ALA A 27 1.64 1.23 14.29
C ALA A 27 2.18 0.72 15.64
N LEU A 28 2.84 1.60 16.40
CA LEU A 28 3.44 1.28 17.71
C LEU A 28 2.44 1.29 18.87
N VAL A 29 1.42 2.16 18.81
CA VAL A 29 0.45 2.33 19.91
C VAL A 29 -0.78 1.43 19.75
N SER A 30 -1.11 1.03 18.52
CA SER A 30 -2.32 0.24 18.27
C SER A 30 -2.12 -1.23 18.55
N ASP A 31 -2.85 -1.75 19.53
CA ASP A 31 -3.00 -3.20 19.76
C ASP A 31 -4.32 -3.75 19.19
N ASN A 32 -5.09 -2.90 18.51
CA ASN A 32 -6.43 -3.25 18.03
C ASN A 32 -6.42 -4.03 16.71
N ILE A 33 -7.18 -5.12 16.68
CA ILE A 33 -7.53 -5.90 15.50
C ILE A 33 -8.86 -5.37 14.96
N ASN A 34 -8.87 -4.78 13.76
CA ASN A 34 -10.11 -4.28 13.17
C ASN A 34 -10.91 -5.42 12.54
N HIS A 35 -10.23 -6.34 11.86
CA HIS A 35 -10.86 -7.50 11.24
C HIS A 35 -10.04 -8.78 11.51
N PRO A 36 -10.68 -9.92 11.79
CA PRO A 36 -9.98 -11.21 11.98
C PRO A 36 -9.08 -11.58 10.79
N ASP A 37 -9.45 -11.15 9.58
CA ASP A 37 -8.70 -11.35 8.34
C ASP A 37 -7.26 -10.81 8.39
N GLU A 38 -7.00 -9.75 9.17
CA GLU A 38 -5.64 -9.22 9.34
C GLU A 38 -4.70 -10.29 9.87
N ILE A 39 -5.19 -11.11 10.80
CA ILE A 39 -4.45 -12.19 11.43
C ILE A 39 -4.60 -13.46 10.60
N PHE A 40 -5.77 -14.10 10.62
CA PHE A 40 -5.92 -15.46 10.12
C PHE A 40 -5.69 -15.59 8.62
N GLN A 41 -6.12 -14.58 7.86
CA GLN A 41 -6.11 -14.64 6.41
C GLN A 41 -4.83 -14.09 5.80
N VAL A 42 -4.07 -13.27 6.55
CA VAL A 42 -2.88 -12.61 6.03
C VAL A 42 -1.64 -12.91 6.87
N LEU A 43 -1.55 -12.40 8.10
CA LEU A 43 -0.33 -12.55 8.91
C LEU A 43 -0.04 -14.01 9.30
N GLU A 44 -1.05 -14.76 9.72
CA GLU A 44 -0.93 -16.18 10.10
C GLU A 44 -0.49 -17.03 8.91
N GLN A 45 -1.01 -16.76 7.71
CA GLN A 45 -0.60 -17.49 6.51
C GLN A 45 0.84 -17.16 6.11
N ALA A 46 1.26 -15.89 6.25
CA ALA A 46 2.63 -15.51 6.01
C ALA A 46 3.57 -16.14 7.04
N HIS A 47 3.18 -16.08 8.32
CA HIS A 47 3.88 -16.72 9.42
C HIS A 47 4.04 -18.21 9.18
N ARG A 48 2.99 -18.92 8.76
CA ARG A 48 3.04 -20.35 8.45
C ARG A 48 4.06 -20.71 7.39
N VAL A 49 4.18 -19.89 6.34
CA VAL A 49 5.20 -20.10 5.30
C VAL A 49 6.61 -19.83 5.84
N VAL A 50 6.78 -18.80 6.65
CA VAL A 50 8.10 -18.40 7.17
C VAL A 50 8.58 -19.34 8.28
N PHE A 51 7.75 -19.65 9.27
CA PHE A 51 8.10 -20.41 10.47
C PHE A 51 7.70 -21.88 10.43
N GLY A 52 6.87 -22.29 9.46
CA GLY A 52 6.50 -23.69 9.24
C GLY A 52 5.32 -24.19 10.07
N TYR A 53 4.67 -23.34 10.87
CA TYR A 53 3.49 -23.70 11.66
C TYR A 53 2.43 -22.61 11.64
N GLY A 54 1.18 -23.02 11.79
CA GLY A 54 0.02 -22.13 11.82
C GLY A 54 -1.25 -22.81 11.33
N ILE A 55 -2.40 -22.19 11.58
CA ILE A 55 -3.70 -22.71 11.17
C ILE A 55 -3.91 -22.44 9.67
N ILE A 56 -4.52 -23.38 8.96
CA ILE A 56 -4.94 -23.20 7.56
C ILE A 56 -6.46 -23.03 7.54
N PRO A 57 -6.96 -21.80 7.30
CA PRO A 57 -8.38 -21.54 7.09
C PRO A 57 -8.95 -22.36 5.93
N TRP A 58 -10.25 -22.62 5.97
CA TRP A 58 -10.92 -23.43 4.95
C TRP A 58 -10.83 -22.78 3.56
N GLU A 59 -10.77 -21.46 3.47
CA GLU A 59 -10.63 -20.71 2.23
C GLU A 59 -9.34 -21.08 1.49
N TYR A 60 -8.25 -21.30 2.23
CA TYR A 60 -6.98 -21.74 1.63
C TYR A 60 -6.95 -23.23 1.33
N ARG A 61 -7.69 -24.05 2.11
CA ARG A 61 -7.84 -25.49 1.79
C ARG A 61 -8.60 -25.71 0.50
N LEU A 62 -9.60 -24.87 0.21
CA LEU A 62 -10.43 -24.96 -0.99
C LEU A 62 -9.96 -24.01 -2.12
N SER A 63 -8.83 -23.32 -1.96
CA SER A 63 -8.33 -22.31 -2.91
C SER A 63 -9.38 -21.21 -3.25
N ALA A 64 -10.27 -20.91 -2.31
CA ALA A 64 -11.29 -19.88 -2.44
C ALA A 64 -10.75 -18.46 -2.23
N ARG A 65 -9.47 -18.32 -1.82
CA ARG A 65 -8.83 -17.03 -1.56
C ARG A 65 -7.46 -16.93 -2.22
N SER A 66 -7.14 -15.73 -2.68
CA SER A 66 -5.85 -15.41 -3.31
C SER A 66 -4.70 -15.45 -2.29
N TRP A 67 -3.61 -16.13 -2.67
CA TRP A 67 -2.36 -16.20 -1.92
C TRP A 67 -1.47 -14.96 -2.07
N LEU A 68 -1.86 -14.02 -2.92
CA LEU A 68 -0.99 -12.93 -3.35
C LEU A 68 -0.58 -12.01 -2.18
N VAL A 69 -1.54 -11.59 -1.34
CA VAL A 69 -1.27 -10.73 -0.18
C VAL A 69 -0.49 -11.44 0.92
N PRO A 70 -0.87 -12.65 1.39
CA PRO A 70 -0.05 -13.42 2.32
C PRO A 70 1.37 -13.67 1.78
N GLY A 71 1.50 -13.98 0.49
CA GLY A 71 2.78 -14.20 -0.16
C GLY A 71 3.66 -12.94 -0.18
N PHE A 72 3.09 -11.74 -0.35
CA PHE A 72 3.88 -10.52 -0.15
C PHE A 72 4.31 -10.34 1.28
N MET A 73 3.45 -10.66 2.25
CA MET A 73 3.78 -10.56 3.66
C MET A 73 4.93 -11.49 4.07
N THR A 74 5.10 -12.64 3.43
CA THR A 74 6.26 -13.50 3.71
C THR A 74 7.57 -12.81 3.39
N ILE A 75 7.62 -12.00 2.33
CA ILE A 75 8.84 -11.27 1.94
C ILE A 75 9.26 -10.31 3.05
N PHE A 76 8.30 -9.65 3.70
CA PHE A 76 8.56 -8.71 4.78
C PHE A 76 8.79 -9.37 6.14
N LEU A 77 8.17 -10.52 6.38
CA LEU A 77 8.30 -11.26 7.63
C LEU A 77 9.59 -12.12 7.68
N TYR A 78 10.06 -12.62 6.54
CA TYR A 78 11.23 -13.50 6.47
C TYR A 78 12.54 -12.91 7.06
N PRO A 79 12.85 -11.61 6.90
CA PRO A 79 13.98 -10.99 7.58
C PRO A 79 13.96 -11.13 9.09
N PHE A 80 12.79 -11.05 9.74
CA PHE A 80 12.68 -11.24 11.19
C PHE A 80 13.19 -12.63 11.61
N LYS A 81 12.83 -13.66 10.84
CA LYS A 81 13.30 -15.03 11.06
C LYS A 81 14.82 -15.16 10.98
N ILE A 82 15.44 -14.60 9.93
CA ILE A 82 16.89 -14.72 9.75
C ILE A 82 17.65 -13.95 10.84
N LEU A 83 17.08 -12.84 11.31
CA LEU A 83 17.64 -12.04 12.40
C LEU A 83 17.37 -12.62 13.80
N GLY A 84 16.64 -13.75 13.89
CA GLY A 84 16.26 -14.37 15.17
C GLY A 84 15.24 -13.54 15.97
N LEU A 85 14.50 -12.65 15.32
CA LEU A 85 13.47 -11.79 15.91
C LEU A 85 12.10 -12.47 15.85
N ASP A 86 12.03 -13.69 16.37
CA ASP A 86 10.90 -14.61 16.20
C ASP A 86 9.75 -14.35 17.18
N SER A 87 9.92 -13.41 18.10
CA SER A 87 8.89 -13.07 19.09
C SER A 87 7.75 -12.26 18.44
N PRO A 88 6.47 -12.64 18.68
CA PRO A 88 5.31 -11.89 18.16
C PRO A 88 5.30 -10.42 18.55
N ASP A 89 5.77 -10.10 19.74
CA ASP A 89 5.89 -8.73 20.26
C ASP A 89 6.87 -7.86 19.45
N ILE A 90 7.72 -8.48 18.64
CA ILE A 90 8.70 -7.79 17.77
C ILE A 90 8.20 -7.75 16.34
N TYR A 91 7.89 -8.92 15.75
CA TYR A 91 7.56 -8.95 14.32
C TYR A 91 6.16 -8.38 14.02
N ILE A 92 5.19 -8.40 14.95
CA ILE A 92 3.87 -7.81 14.69
C ILE A 92 3.97 -6.28 14.58
N PRO A 93 4.55 -5.53 15.55
CA PRO A 93 4.79 -4.10 15.38
C PRO A 93 5.70 -3.81 14.19
N GLY A 94 6.72 -4.64 13.95
CA GLY A 94 7.60 -4.53 12.79
C GLY A 94 6.83 -4.58 11.46
N MET A 95 5.92 -5.55 11.31
CA MET A 95 5.06 -5.67 10.12
C MET A 95 4.10 -4.49 9.98
N LYS A 96 3.53 -3.98 11.08
CA LYS A 96 2.71 -2.75 11.07
C LYS A 96 3.51 -1.53 10.62
N ILE A 97 4.76 -1.38 11.08
CA ILE A 97 5.66 -0.31 10.63
C ILE A 97 5.95 -0.45 9.13
N ILE A 98 6.25 -1.66 8.65
CA ILE A 98 6.47 -1.89 7.21
C ILE A 98 5.24 -1.48 6.40
N MET A 99 4.04 -1.90 6.81
CA MET A 99 2.78 -1.48 6.18
C MET A 99 2.61 0.03 6.20
N SER A 100 2.89 0.67 7.34
CA SER A 100 2.82 2.12 7.50
C SER A 100 3.71 2.84 6.49
N LEU A 101 4.93 2.34 6.25
CA LEU A 101 5.90 2.91 5.33
C LEU A 101 5.48 2.69 3.86
N ILE A 102 5.00 1.49 3.52
CA ILE A 102 4.49 1.19 2.17
C ILE A 102 3.30 2.10 1.85
N SER A 103 2.42 2.37 2.83
CA SER A 103 1.26 3.23 2.65
C SER A 103 1.61 4.69 2.29
N LEU A 104 2.85 5.15 2.56
CA LEU A 104 3.30 6.49 2.18
C LEU A 104 3.29 6.71 0.67
N SER A 105 3.38 5.63 -0.10
CA SER A 105 3.19 5.67 -1.56
C SER A 105 1.83 6.28 -1.95
N MET A 106 0.78 6.13 -1.14
CA MET A 106 -0.53 6.76 -1.40
C MET A 106 -0.45 8.28 -1.32
N ILE A 107 0.29 8.84 -0.36
CA ILE A 107 0.48 10.29 -0.21
C ILE A 107 1.18 10.86 -1.45
N VAL A 108 2.26 10.19 -1.87
CA VAL A 108 3.02 10.58 -3.06
C VAL A 108 2.17 10.45 -4.32
N SER A 109 1.39 9.37 -4.43
CA SER A 109 0.48 9.15 -5.56
C SER A 109 -0.59 10.23 -5.64
N ALA A 110 -1.23 10.56 -4.51
CA ALA A 110 -2.22 11.63 -4.41
C ALA A 110 -1.65 12.99 -4.86
N TYR A 111 -0.42 13.30 -4.45
CA TYR A 111 0.28 14.50 -4.92
C TYR A 111 0.41 14.54 -6.46
N TYR A 112 0.93 13.45 -7.05
CA TYR A 112 1.15 13.42 -8.50
C TYR A 112 -0.15 13.43 -9.29
N ILE A 113 -1.20 12.78 -8.80
CA ILE A 113 -2.54 12.83 -9.38
C ILE A 113 -3.05 14.28 -9.39
N GLY A 114 -3.07 14.96 -8.23
CA GLY A 114 -3.54 16.34 -8.13
C GLY A 114 -2.70 17.34 -8.94
N LYS A 115 -1.36 17.15 -8.95
CA LYS A 115 -0.43 17.95 -9.75
C LYS A 115 -0.71 17.86 -11.25
N ARG A 116 -0.97 16.65 -11.76
CA ARG A 116 -1.20 16.41 -13.19
C ARG A 116 -2.60 16.81 -13.64
N LEU A 117 -3.62 16.65 -12.78
CA LEU A 117 -5.00 17.01 -13.12
C LEU A 117 -5.23 18.53 -13.12
N ARG A 118 -4.57 19.27 -12.22
CA ARG A 118 -4.80 20.71 -12.07
C ARG A 118 -3.54 21.52 -11.90
N SER A 119 -2.88 21.38 -10.75
CA SER A 119 -1.77 22.26 -10.40
C SER A 119 -0.97 21.71 -9.22
N HIS A 120 0.22 22.27 -9.04
CA HIS A 120 1.09 21.94 -7.91
C HIS A 120 0.41 22.10 -6.54
N ARG A 121 -0.37 23.17 -6.37
CA ARG A 121 -1.14 23.44 -5.14
C ARG A 121 -2.22 22.39 -4.92
N ALA A 122 -2.92 21.98 -5.97
CA ALA A 122 -3.93 20.92 -5.89
C ALA A 122 -3.30 19.58 -5.46
N GLY A 123 -2.10 19.26 -5.98
CA GLY A 123 -1.33 18.11 -5.55
C GLY A 123 -0.94 18.16 -4.06
N LEU A 124 -0.47 19.30 -3.57
CA LEU A 124 -0.13 19.46 -2.15
C LEU A 124 -1.34 19.29 -1.24
N TRP A 125 -2.50 19.85 -1.61
CA TRP A 125 -3.75 19.63 -0.87
C TRP A 125 -4.19 18.17 -0.88
N ALA A 126 -4.13 17.49 -2.03
CA ALA A 126 -4.45 16.07 -2.13
C ALA A 126 -3.53 15.21 -1.24
N ALA A 127 -2.23 15.51 -1.23
CA ALA A 127 -1.26 14.86 -0.37
C ALA A 127 -1.53 15.13 1.11
N PHE A 128 -1.85 16.37 1.48
CA PHE A 128 -2.16 16.77 2.84
C PHE A 128 -3.36 16.00 3.39
N PHE A 129 -4.47 15.96 2.65
CA PHE A 129 -5.64 15.19 3.06
C PHE A 129 -5.34 13.69 3.12
N CYS A 130 -4.61 13.15 2.15
CA CYS A 130 -4.20 11.74 2.18
C CYS A 130 -3.28 11.41 3.37
N ALA A 131 -2.43 12.35 3.77
CA ALA A 131 -1.50 12.18 4.88
C ALA A 131 -2.20 12.19 6.24
N LEU A 132 -3.20 13.04 6.43
CA LEU A 132 -3.78 13.34 7.75
C LEU A 132 -5.21 12.83 7.96
N TRP A 133 -5.90 12.34 6.93
CA TRP A 133 -7.24 11.76 7.09
C TRP A 133 -7.19 10.53 7.98
N TYR A 134 -8.00 10.53 9.05
CA TYR A 134 -7.93 9.52 10.11
C TYR A 134 -8.14 8.09 9.60
N GLU A 135 -9.04 7.86 8.63
CA GLU A 135 -9.29 6.51 8.10
C GLU A 135 -8.09 5.98 7.32
N ILE A 136 -7.41 6.85 6.56
CA ILE A 136 -6.24 6.43 5.79
C ILE A 136 -5.11 6.08 6.76
N ILE A 137 -4.94 6.84 7.84
CA ILE A 137 -3.97 6.51 8.90
C ILE A 137 -4.38 5.19 9.58
N TYR A 138 -5.64 5.03 9.95
CA TYR A 138 -6.14 3.85 10.65
C TYR A 138 -5.95 2.55 9.85
N PHE A 139 -6.21 2.59 8.53
CA PHE A 139 -6.04 1.43 7.67
C PHE A 139 -4.60 1.25 7.15
N SER A 140 -3.75 2.28 7.24
CA SER A 140 -2.38 2.23 6.69
C SER A 140 -1.48 1.15 7.29
N ILE A 141 -1.72 0.77 8.54
CA ILE A 141 -0.93 -0.23 9.27
C ILE A 141 -1.47 -1.65 9.07
N ARG A 142 -2.65 -1.79 8.44
CA ARG A 142 -3.42 -3.02 8.41
C ARG A 142 -3.11 -3.80 7.14
N PRO A 143 -2.73 -5.09 7.24
CA PRO A 143 -2.33 -5.91 6.10
C PRO A 143 -3.52 -6.40 5.26
N LEU A 144 -4.61 -5.63 5.15
CA LEU A 144 -5.83 -6.02 4.45
C LEU A 144 -5.66 -6.00 2.93
N SER A 145 -6.34 -6.90 2.23
CA SER A 145 -6.25 -6.96 0.76
C SER A 145 -6.83 -5.71 0.10
N GLU A 146 -7.81 -5.03 0.71
CA GLU A 146 -8.31 -3.71 0.26
C GLU A 146 -7.20 -2.66 0.28
N VAL A 147 -6.38 -2.67 1.33
CA VAL A 147 -5.30 -1.69 1.54
C VAL A 147 -4.20 -1.92 0.49
N TRP A 148 -3.84 -3.19 0.24
CA TRP A 148 -2.90 -3.52 -0.83
C TRP A 148 -3.41 -3.13 -2.22
N ALA A 149 -4.67 -3.45 -2.52
CA ALA A 149 -5.27 -3.09 -3.80
C ALA A 149 -5.33 -1.57 -3.99
N SER A 150 -5.68 -0.81 -2.95
CA SER A 150 -5.75 0.66 -3.03
C SER A 150 -4.36 1.29 -3.19
N ILE A 151 -3.33 0.77 -2.52
CA ILE A 151 -1.93 1.19 -2.71
C ILE A 151 -1.49 1.00 -4.16
N PHE A 152 -1.67 -0.20 -4.71
CA PHE A 152 -1.30 -0.48 -6.10
C PHE A 152 -2.10 0.35 -7.09
N PHE A 153 -3.41 0.48 -6.86
CA PHE A 153 -4.28 1.27 -7.72
C PHE A 153 -3.92 2.76 -7.74
N MET A 154 -3.67 3.36 -6.56
CA MET A 154 -3.28 4.77 -6.46
C MET A 154 -1.96 5.04 -7.18
N ALA A 155 -0.98 4.14 -7.02
CA ALA A 155 0.29 4.24 -7.73
C ALA A 155 0.12 4.06 -9.25
N ALA A 156 -0.71 3.10 -9.67
CA ALA A 156 -1.04 2.89 -11.08
C ALA A 156 -1.69 4.12 -11.72
N LEU A 157 -2.68 4.72 -11.04
CA LEU A 157 -3.35 5.94 -11.49
C LEU A 157 -2.40 7.13 -11.55
N ALA A 158 -1.51 7.29 -10.57
CA ALA A 158 -0.51 8.33 -10.63
C ALA A 158 0.39 8.16 -11.86
N LEU A 159 0.87 6.95 -12.13
CA LEU A 159 1.78 6.66 -13.24
C LEU A 159 1.11 6.72 -14.63
N SER A 160 -0.17 6.35 -14.75
CA SER A 160 -0.92 6.43 -16.02
C SER A 160 -1.11 7.86 -16.51
N LEU A 161 -1.15 8.83 -15.59
CA LEU A 161 -1.19 10.25 -15.93
C LEU A 161 0.15 10.77 -16.48
N ASN A 162 1.23 9.98 -16.44
CA ASN A 162 2.56 10.34 -16.94
C ASN A 162 2.87 9.66 -18.29
N LYS A 163 2.11 10.00 -19.33
CA LYS A 163 2.17 9.33 -20.64
C LYS A 163 3.51 9.48 -21.37
N ASP A 164 4.30 10.50 -21.04
CA ASP A 164 5.58 10.79 -21.69
C ASP A 164 6.66 9.70 -21.47
N SER A 165 6.46 8.81 -20.49
CA SER A 165 7.44 7.77 -20.14
C SER A 165 6.87 6.37 -20.36
N TYR A 166 7.45 5.64 -21.32
CA TYR A 166 7.08 4.25 -21.60
C TYR A 166 7.20 3.36 -20.34
N ARG A 167 8.21 3.62 -19.50
CA ARG A 167 8.39 2.89 -18.23
C ARG A 167 7.22 3.13 -17.30
N SER A 168 6.74 4.37 -17.22
CA SER A 168 5.58 4.74 -16.39
C SER A 168 4.33 3.99 -16.82
N VAL A 169 4.08 3.88 -18.13
CA VAL A 169 2.93 3.15 -18.68
C VAL A 169 3.03 1.65 -18.34
N ILE A 170 4.18 1.02 -18.55
CA ILE A 170 4.37 -0.40 -18.24
C ILE A 170 4.21 -0.66 -16.74
N THR A 171 4.87 0.15 -15.89
CA THR A 171 4.78 0.00 -14.44
C THR A 171 3.37 0.29 -13.92
N GLY A 172 2.69 1.29 -14.48
CA GLY A 172 1.31 1.63 -14.11
C GLY A 172 0.33 0.52 -14.50
N GLY A 173 0.47 -0.04 -15.71
CA GLY A 173 -0.32 -1.18 -16.15
C GLY A 173 -0.09 -2.42 -15.29
N PHE A 174 1.17 -2.74 -14.97
CA PHE A 174 1.51 -3.83 -14.06
C PHE A 174 0.87 -3.66 -12.67
N LEU A 175 0.96 -2.46 -12.09
CA LEU A 175 0.34 -2.16 -10.80
C LEU A 175 -1.19 -2.21 -10.86
N ALA A 176 -1.81 -1.79 -11.96
CA ALA A 176 -3.27 -1.91 -12.16
C ALA A 176 -3.70 -3.38 -12.21
N VAL A 177 -2.94 -4.23 -12.92
CA VAL A 177 -3.18 -5.69 -12.94
C VAL A 177 -2.98 -6.30 -11.55
N LEU A 178 -1.95 -5.90 -10.81
CA LEU A 178 -1.75 -6.35 -9.43
C LEU A 178 -2.90 -5.95 -8.52
N ALA A 179 -3.40 -4.72 -8.62
CA ALA A 179 -4.57 -4.27 -7.85
C ALA A 179 -5.80 -5.16 -8.13
N ALA A 180 -6.06 -5.45 -9.41
CA ALA A 180 -7.13 -6.34 -9.84
C ALA A 180 -6.93 -7.80 -9.39
N ALA A 181 -5.69 -8.29 -9.37
CA ALA A 181 -5.36 -9.64 -8.92
C ALA A 181 -5.49 -9.80 -7.39
N VAL A 182 -5.19 -8.75 -6.62
CA VAL A 182 -5.43 -8.70 -5.19
C VAL A 182 -6.93 -8.63 -4.90
N ARG A 183 -7.67 -7.83 -5.68
CA ARG A 183 -9.11 -7.60 -5.52
C ARG A 183 -9.82 -7.53 -6.86
N ILE A 184 -10.64 -8.56 -7.13
CA ILE A 184 -11.41 -8.68 -8.38
C ILE A 184 -12.30 -7.45 -8.67
N ASN A 185 -12.76 -6.75 -7.63
CA ASN A 185 -13.57 -5.54 -7.75
C ASN A 185 -12.84 -4.38 -8.45
N TYR A 186 -11.51 -4.41 -8.53
CA TYR A 186 -10.72 -3.41 -9.23
C TYR A 186 -10.56 -3.72 -10.74
N ILE A 187 -11.01 -4.89 -11.24
CA ILE A 187 -10.88 -5.25 -12.67
C ILE A 187 -11.46 -4.18 -13.61
N PRO A 188 -12.71 -3.68 -13.42
CA PRO A 188 -13.28 -2.74 -14.37
C PRO A 188 -12.46 -1.45 -14.47
N ILE A 189 -12.05 -0.91 -13.32
CA ILE A 189 -11.31 0.35 -13.26
C ILE A 189 -9.85 0.18 -13.71
N ALA A 190 -9.23 -0.97 -13.44
CA ALA A 190 -7.90 -1.31 -13.94
C ALA A 190 -7.89 -1.41 -15.47
N ALA A 191 -8.90 -2.05 -16.07
CA ALA A 191 -9.03 -2.14 -17.52
C ALA A 191 -9.15 -0.75 -18.18
N VAL A 192 -9.99 0.12 -17.62
CA VAL A 192 -10.13 1.52 -18.08
C VAL A 192 -8.80 2.26 -17.98
N LEU A 193 -8.06 2.12 -16.88
CA LEU A 193 -6.76 2.79 -16.72
C LEU A 193 -5.72 2.30 -17.71
N ILE A 194 -5.68 1.01 -17.99
CA ILE A 194 -4.74 0.43 -18.96
C ILE A 194 -5.05 1.00 -20.35
N ILE A 195 -6.31 0.96 -20.78
CA ILE A 195 -6.74 1.52 -22.07
C ILE A 195 -6.38 3.01 -22.14
N PHE A 196 -6.71 3.77 -21.11
CA PHE A 196 -6.39 5.20 -21.03
C PHE A 196 -4.89 5.50 -21.10
N SER A 197 -4.04 4.59 -20.62
CA SER A 197 -2.59 4.77 -20.65
C SER A 197 -1.98 4.55 -22.04
N TYR A 198 -2.65 3.79 -22.91
CA TYR A 198 -2.22 3.50 -24.28
C TYR A 198 -2.82 4.45 -25.33
N MET A 199 -3.87 5.20 -24.98
CA MET A 199 -4.45 6.27 -25.79
C MET A 199 -3.67 7.57 -25.64
#